data_AF-K3WZU4-F1
#
_entry.id   AF-K3WZU4-F1
#
_cell.length_a   1.000
_cell.length_b   1.000
_cell.length_c   1.000
_cell.angle_alpha   90.00
_cell.angle_beta   90.00
_cell.angle_gamma   90.00
#
_symmetry.space_group_name_H-M   'P 1'
#
loop_
_entity.id
_entity.type
_entity.pdbx_description
1 polymer ?
#
loop_
_entity_poly.entity_id
_entity_poly.type
_entity_poly.pdbx_seq_one_letter_code
_entity_poly.pdbx_strand_id
1 'polypeptide(L)'
;MNTESVGIATSLTDALALIDDKKDAIDQVFVIGGGAVYEEALNYPGCQRVHLTNVKGQFACDAFFPSNVYDLGFKCVSKSEEHEENGIKFEFLELQREEKEANAPAHALSDATKPHEEMQYLDLIRKIMSEGVRKGDRTGTGTISLFGAQMRFSLRNGVFPLLTTKRVFWRGVAEELL
;
A
#
# COMPACT_ATOMS: atom_id res chain seq x y z
N MET A 1 12.92 -29.35 32.32
CA MET A 1 12.36 -28.71 31.10
C MET A 1 13.52 -28.03 30.42
N ASN A 2 13.87 -28.43 29.19
CA ASN A 2 14.97 -27.82 28.43
C ASN A 2 14.63 -26.36 28.13
N THR A 3 15.35 -25.43 28.76
CA THR A 3 15.22 -23.98 28.57
C THR A 3 16.00 -23.48 27.35
N GLU A 4 16.58 -24.37 26.53
CA GLU A 4 17.46 -24.01 25.41
C GLU A 4 16.74 -23.57 24.12
N SER A 5 15.42 -23.74 24.04
CA SER A 5 14.63 -23.43 22.83
C SER A 5 13.90 -22.08 22.87
N VAL A 6 13.90 -21.37 23.99
CA VAL A 6 13.18 -20.10 24.15
C VAL A 6 14.15 -19.03 24.67
N GLY A 7 14.39 -18.01 23.85
CA GLY A 7 15.12 -16.80 24.22
C GLY A 7 14.18 -15.64 24.54
N ILE A 8 14.62 -14.72 25.37
CA ILE A 8 13.91 -13.46 25.66
C ILE A 8 14.85 -12.32 25.32
N ALA A 9 14.35 -11.34 24.57
CA ALA A 9 15.08 -10.16 24.14
C ALA A 9 14.22 -8.90 24.33
N THR A 10 14.88 -7.77 24.49
CA THR A 10 14.25 -6.46 24.71
C THR A 10 13.97 -5.68 23.44
N SER A 11 14.51 -6.11 22.30
CA SER A 11 14.31 -5.52 20.97
C SER A 11 14.46 -6.59 19.88
N LEU A 12 14.05 -6.28 18.65
CA LEU A 12 14.28 -7.18 17.51
C LEU A 12 15.77 -7.41 17.28
N THR A 13 16.59 -6.37 17.45
CA THR A 13 18.04 -6.44 17.24
C THR A 13 18.70 -7.34 18.28
N ASP A 14 18.30 -7.24 19.55
CA ASP A 14 18.78 -8.13 20.61
C ASP A 14 18.33 -9.58 20.34
N ALA A 15 17.11 -9.78 19.84
CA ALA A 15 16.60 -11.11 19.48
C ALA A 15 17.41 -11.74 18.34
N LEU A 16 17.80 -10.95 17.34
CA LEU A 16 18.67 -11.38 16.25
C LEU A 16 20.09 -11.69 16.77
N ALA A 17 20.61 -10.92 17.72
CA ALA A 17 21.91 -11.21 18.34
C ALA A 17 21.92 -12.54 19.14
N LEU A 18 20.80 -12.95 19.74
CA LEU A 18 20.71 -14.25 20.44
C LEU A 18 20.83 -15.45 19.51
N ILE A 19 20.45 -15.29 18.23
CA ILE A 19 20.54 -16.35 17.23
C ILE A 19 21.84 -16.27 16.42
N ASP A 20 22.61 -15.20 16.57
CA ASP A 20 23.87 -15.01 15.84
C ASP A 20 24.91 -16.09 16.20
N ASP A 21 24.94 -16.53 17.45
CA ASP A 21 25.80 -17.63 17.93
C ASP A 21 25.35 -19.02 17.42
N LYS A 22 24.16 -19.10 16.83
CA LYS A 22 23.53 -20.32 16.31
C LYS A 22 23.27 -20.25 14.80
N LYS A 23 23.92 -19.35 14.07
CA LYS A 23 23.73 -19.14 12.62
C LYS A 23 23.80 -20.44 11.81
N ASP A 24 24.73 -21.32 12.15
CA ASP A 24 24.92 -22.58 11.43
C ASP A 24 23.77 -23.59 11.64
N ALA A 25 22.93 -23.38 12.65
CA ALA A 25 21.77 -24.22 12.96
C ALA A 25 20.43 -23.61 12.54
N ILE A 26 20.41 -22.38 12.03
CA ILE A 26 19.19 -21.62 11.73
C ILE A 26 19.17 -21.25 10.26
N ASP A 27 18.22 -21.84 9.53
CA ASP A 27 18.04 -21.60 8.09
C ASP A 27 17.25 -20.29 7.82
N GLN A 28 16.15 -20.09 8.55
CA GLN A 28 15.24 -18.96 8.32
C GLN A 28 14.70 -18.39 9.63
N VAL A 29 14.48 -17.07 9.62
CA VAL A 29 13.91 -16.32 10.75
C VAL A 29 12.57 -15.75 10.32
N PHE A 30 11.52 -16.02 11.09
CA PHE A 30 10.17 -15.52 10.86
C PHE A 30 9.74 -14.60 12.00
N VAL A 31 9.25 -13.41 11.64
CA VAL A 31 8.59 -12.50 12.59
C VAL A 31 7.09 -12.76 12.50
N ILE A 32 6.50 -13.25 13.59
CA ILE A 32 5.15 -13.83 13.56
C ILE A 32 4.08 -13.04 14.31
N GLY A 33 4.39 -11.91 14.97
CA GLY A 33 3.32 -11.22 15.70
C GLY A 33 3.68 -9.92 16.38
N GLY A 34 2.64 -9.11 16.56
CA GLY A 34 2.61 -7.81 17.23
C GLY A 34 2.76 -6.65 16.25
N GLY A 35 1.79 -5.72 16.24
CA GLY A 35 1.84 -4.54 15.34
C GLY A 35 3.15 -3.76 15.45
N ALA A 36 3.62 -3.51 16.68
CA ALA A 36 4.90 -2.85 16.94
C ALA A 36 6.12 -3.67 16.46
N VAL A 37 6.08 -5.00 16.63
CA VAL A 37 7.17 -5.89 16.20
C VAL A 37 7.22 -5.98 14.68
N TYR A 38 6.05 -6.01 14.01
CA TYR A 38 5.98 -5.91 12.56
C TYR A 38 6.51 -4.58 12.05
N GLU A 39 6.18 -3.46 12.71
CA GLU A 39 6.70 -2.15 12.34
C GLU A 39 8.23 -2.10 12.45
N GLU A 40 8.80 -2.59 13.56
CA GLU A 40 10.25 -2.70 13.73
C GLU A 40 10.88 -3.62 12.66
N ALA A 41 10.26 -4.78 12.39
CA ALA A 41 10.76 -5.75 11.41
C ALA A 41 10.70 -5.26 9.97
N LEU A 42 9.64 -4.56 9.57
CA LEU A 42 9.52 -4.01 8.21
C LEU A 42 10.55 -2.90 7.95
N ASN A 43 10.96 -2.17 8.99
CA ASN A 43 12.02 -1.18 8.92
C ASN A 43 13.42 -1.80 9.00
N TYR A 44 13.55 -3.05 9.43
CA TYR A 44 14.83 -3.76 9.47
C TYR A 44 15.31 -4.08 8.04
N PRO A 45 16.54 -3.67 7.64
CA PRO A 45 17.06 -3.91 6.29
C PRO A 45 17.10 -5.39 5.87
N GLY A 46 17.24 -6.30 6.84
CA GLY A 46 17.26 -7.74 6.59
C GLY A 46 15.88 -8.38 6.37
N CYS A 47 14.78 -7.64 6.53
CA CYS A 47 13.45 -8.15 6.19
C CYS A 47 13.26 -8.13 4.67
N GLN A 48 13.34 -9.31 4.04
CA GLN A 48 13.30 -9.47 2.59
C GLN A 48 11.90 -9.83 2.06
N ARG A 49 11.13 -10.58 2.84
CA ARG A 49 9.81 -11.09 2.44
C ARG A 49 8.76 -10.87 3.51
N VAL A 50 7.52 -10.65 3.06
CA VAL A 50 6.32 -10.62 3.88
C VAL A 50 5.33 -11.64 3.30
N HIS A 51 4.97 -12.64 4.10
CA HIS A 51 3.91 -13.57 3.78
C HIS A 51 2.62 -13.06 4.43
N LEU A 52 1.68 -12.60 3.63
CA LEU A 52 0.47 -11.93 4.09
C LEU A 52 -0.77 -12.74 3.69
N THR A 53 -1.61 -13.07 4.66
CA THR A 53 -2.96 -13.58 4.39
C THR A 53 -3.93 -12.40 4.36
N ASN A 54 -4.45 -12.09 3.18
CA ASN A 54 -5.39 -11.00 2.97
C ASN A 54 -6.83 -11.51 3.15
N VAL A 55 -7.34 -11.38 4.37
CA VAL A 55 -8.70 -11.80 4.76
C VAL A 55 -9.72 -10.78 4.26
N LYS A 56 -10.64 -11.21 3.39
CA LYS A 56 -11.70 -10.40 2.76
C LYS A 56 -12.91 -10.28 3.68
N GLY A 57 -12.75 -9.56 4.78
CA GLY A 57 -13.84 -9.33 5.74
C GLY A 57 -13.65 -8.04 6.52
N GLN A 58 -14.67 -7.69 7.31
CA GLN A 58 -14.61 -6.58 8.26
C GLN A 58 -14.80 -7.14 9.65
N PHE A 59 -13.84 -6.86 10.52
CA PHE A 59 -13.80 -7.33 11.89
C PHE A 59 -13.46 -6.17 12.81
N ALA A 60 -13.93 -6.22 14.06
CA ALA A 60 -13.47 -5.30 15.09
C ALA A 60 -12.06 -5.72 15.52
N CYS A 61 -11.09 -4.80 15.39
CA CYS A 61 -9.69 -5.03 15.70
C CYS A 61 -9.13 -3.91 16.57
N ASP A 62 -8.19 -4.26 17.44
CA ASP A 62 -7.41 -3.36 18.29
C ASP A 62 -5.92 -3.31 17.89
N ALA A 63 -5.46 -4.31 17.13
CA ALA A 63 -4.12 -4.39 16.54
C ALA A 63 -4.19 -4.48 15.01
N PHE A 64 -3.25 -3.82 14.34
CA PHE A 64 -3.19 -3.74 12.89
C PHE A 64 -1.80 -4.05 12.38
N PHE A 65 -1.73 -4.68 11.20
CA PHE A 65 -0.49 -4.79 10.44
C PHE A 65 -0.13 -3.42 9.85
N PRO A 66 1.16 -3.02 9.80
CA PRO A 66 1.56 -1.70 9.30
C PRO A 66 1.13 -1.47 7.85
N SER A 67 0.31 -0.43 7.62
CA SER A 67 -0.24 -0.13 6.29
C SER A 67 0.79 0.44 5.30
N ASN A 68 1.93 0.91 5.80
CA ASN A 68 3.03 1.47 5.02
C ASN A 68 3.95 0.41 4.39
N VAL A 69 3.61 -0.88 4.44
CA VAL A 69 4.43 -1.96 3.87
C VAL A 69 4.82 -1.71 2.40
N TYR A 70 3.90 -1.18 1.60
CA TYR A 70 4.17 -0.84 0.20
C TYR A 70 5.06 0.40 0.05
N ASP A 71 4.93 1.37 0.95
CA ASP A 71 5.78 2.58 0.99
C ASP A 71 7.24 2.24 1.37
N LEU A 72 7.44 1.11 2.07
CA LEU A 72 8.76 0.58 2.45
C LEU A 72 9.44 -0.24 1.33
N GLY A 73 8.87 -0.24 0.12
CA GLY A 73 9.46 -0.87 -1.07
C GLY A 73 9.17 -2.37 -1.20
N PHE A 74 8.20 -2.90 -0.47
CA PHE A 74 7.71 -4.26 -0.69
C PHE A 74 6.69 -4.27 -1.82
N LYS A 75 6.84 -5.20 -2.77
CA LYS A 75 5.89 -5.41 -3.87
C LYS A 75 5.36 -6.82 -3.86
N CYS A 76 4.10 -6.97 -4.24
CA CYS A 76 3.48 -8.29 -4.40
C CYS A 76 4.13 -9.02 -5.57
N VAL A 77 4.80 -10.14 -5.28
CA VAL A 77 5.46 -11.01 -6.27
C VAL A 77 4.65 -12.27 -6.56
N SER A 78 3.85 -12.72 -5.59
CA SER A 78 2.97 -13.87 -5.76
C SER A 78 1.63 -13.64 -5.07
N LYS A 79 0.58 -14.22 -5.65
CA LYS A 79 -0.78 -14.20 -5.12
C LYS A 79 -1.45 -15.55 -5.41
N SER A 80 -2.07 -16.15 -4.40
CA SER A 80 -2.83 -17.39 -4.56
C SER A 80 -4.19 -17.15 -5.19
N GLU A 81 -4.87 -18.25 -5.54
CA GLU A 81 -6.32 -18.25 -5.73
C GLU A 81 -7.04 -17.85 -4.44
N GLU A 82 -8.31 -17.45 -4.57
CA GLU A 82 -9.14 -17.14 -3.42
C GLU A 82 -9.58 -18.44 -2.73
N HIS A 83 -9.39 -18.49 -1.42
CA HIS A 83 -9.83 -19.55 -0.54
C HIS A 83 -11.04 -19.09 0.25
N GLU A 84 -11.87 -20.02 0.71
CA GLU A 84 -13.00 -19.74 1.58
C GLU A 84 -13.05 -20.73 2.74
N GLU A 85 -13.14 -20.22 3.96
CA GLU A 85 -13.32 -21.03 5.17
C GLU A 85 -14.33 -20.35 6.09
N ASN A 86 -15.35 -21.10 6.55
CA ASN A 86 -16.44 -20.58 7.39
C ASN A 86 -17.14 -19.32 6.80
N GLY A 87 -17.23 -19.23 5.47
CA GLY A 87 -17.81 -18.07 4.76
C GLY A 87 -16.91 -16.84 4.71
N ILE A 88 -15.65 -16.96 5.17
CA ILE A 88 -14.65 -15.89 5.10
C ILE A 88 -13.71 -16.21 3.95
N LYS A 89 -13.64 -15.30 2.99
CA LYS A 89 -12.73 -15.40 1.85
C LYS A 89 -11.36 -14.84 2.21
N PHE A 90 -10.29 -15.46 1.71
CA PHE A 90 -8.94 -14.96 1.89
C PHE A 90 -8.02 -15.40 0.75
N GLU A 91 -6.90 -14.70 0.60
CA GLU A 91 -5.86 -15.02 -0.37
C GLU A 91 -4.49 -14.88 0.29
N PHE A 92 -3.52 -15.67 -0.17
CA PHE A 92 -2.13 -15.57 0.25
C PHE A 92 -1.38 -14.65 -0.71
N LEU A 93 -0.64 -13.70 -0.15
CA LEU A 93 0.22 -12.77 -0.86
C LEU A 93 1.65 -12.97 -0.39
N GLU A 94 2.58 -13.01 -1.33
CA GLU A 94 4.01 -12.91 -1.05
C GLU A 94 4.48 -11.54 -1.51
N LEU A 95 4.99 -10.75 -0.58
CA LEU A 95 5.61 -9.47 -0.87
C LEU A 95 7.12 -9.63 -0.73
N GLN A 96 7.88 -9.08 -1.69
CA GLN A 96 9.33 -9.04 -1.65
C GLN A 96 9.81 -7.60 -1.69
N ARG A 97 10.85 -7.29 -0.92
CA ARG A 97 11.53 -6.00 -0.97
C ARG A 97 12.29 -5.88 -2.30
N GLU A 98 12.09 -4.80 -3.04
CA GLU A 98 12.94 -4.51 -4.19
C GLU A 98 14.36 -4.20 -3.71
N GLU A 99 15.34 -5.00 -4.15
CA GLU A 99 16.75 -4.66 -3.98
C GLU A 99 17.05 -3.43 -4.81
N LYS A 100 17.64 -2.40 -4.20
CA LYS A 100 18.25 -1.30 -4.97
C LYS A 100 19.53 -1.82 -5.62
N GLU A 101 19.42 -2.48 -6.77
CA GLU A 101 20.59 -2.73 -7.62
C GLU A 101 21.07 -1.40 -8.22
N ALA A 102 22.35 -1.10 -7.99
CA ALA A 102 23.03 0.10 -8.47
C ALA A 102 23.37 0.08 -9.98
N ASN A 103 22.78 -0.79 -10.81
CA ASN A 103 22.93 -0.77 -12.28
C ASN A 103 21.89 -1.68 -12.95
N ALA A 104 20.84 -1.10 -13.54
CA ALA A 104 19.91 -1.81 -14.42
C ALA A 104 19.73 -1.07 -15.76
N PRO A 105 19.76 -1.76 -16.92
CA PRO A 105 19.35 -1.16 -18.18
C PRO A 105 17.83 -0.94 -18.19
N ALA A 106 17.43 0.19 -18.74
CA ALA A 106 16.10 0.76 -18.68
C ALA A 106 15.02 -0.12 -19.34
N HIS A 107 14.20 -0.78 -18.52
CA HIS A 107 12.80 -1.05 -18.83
C HIS A 107 11.89 -0.70 -17.65
N ALA A 108 11.74 0.62 -17.48
CA ALA A 108 10.63 1.39 -16.92
C ALA A 108 9.72 0.73 -15.85
N LEU A 109 10.25 0.66 -14.62
CA LEU A 109 9.46 0.78 -13.40
C LEU A 109 8.99 2.23 -13.24
N SER A 110 7.75 2.42 -12.80
CA SER A 110 7.14 3.73 -12.55
C SER A 110 7.82 4.44 -11.38
N ASP A 111 8.78 5.28 -11.73
CA ASP A 111 9.16 6.57 -11.14
C ASP A 111 8.47 6.92 -9.80
N ALA A 112 9.07 6.50 -8.67
CA ALA A 112 8.67 6.92 -7.31
C ALA A 112 8.84 8.44 -7.07
N THR A 113 9.34 9.17 -8.08
CA THR A 113 9.44 10.63 -8.14
C THR A 113 8.24 11.29 -8.80
N LYS A 114 7.29 10.51 -9.36
CA LYS A 114 6.11 11.05 -10.05
C LYS A 114 4.89 11.09 -9.11
N PRO A 115 4.33 12.27 -8.83
CA PRO A 115 3.09 12.38 -8.05
C PRO A 115 1.96 11.54 -8.66
N HIS A 116 1.16 10.90 -7.80
CA HIS A 116 0.01 10.10 -8.23
C HIS A 116 -0.93 10.91 -9.14
N GLU A 117 -1.49 10.30 -10.19
CA GLU A 117 -2.24 11.05 -11.22
C GLU A 117 -3.48 11.77 -10.67
N GLU A 118 -4.10 11.26 -9.58
CA GLU A 118 -5.20 11.94 -8.86
C GLU A 118 -4.82 13.33 -8.34
N MET A 119 -3.52 13.60 -8.12
CA MET A 119 -3.05 14.93 -7.73
C MET A 119 -3.41 15.99 -8.76
N GLN A 120 -3.52 15.66 -10.05
CA GLN A 120 -3.97 16.62 -11.08
C GLN A 120 -5.37 17.17 -10.79
N TYR A 121 -6.28 16.32 -10.30
CA TYR A 121 -7.62 16.72 -9.92
C TYR A 121 -7.62 17.58 -8.65
N LEU A 122 -6.87 17.16 -7.62
CA LEU A 122 -6.79 17.90 -6.35
C LEU A 122 -6.11 19.26 -6.52
N ASP A 123 -5.04 19.33 -7.31
CA ASP A 123 -4.32 20.56 -7.61
C ASP A 123 -5.17 21.52 -8.43
N LEU A 124 -5.98 21.01 -9.37
CA LEU A 124 -6.94 21.82 -10.09
C LEU A 124 -7.99 22.43 -9.15
N ILE A 125 -8.52 21.65 -8.20
CA ILE A 125 -9.45 22.18 -7.19
C ILE A 125 -8.78 23.28 -6.37
N ARG A 126 -7.56 23.04 -5.86
CA ARG A 126 -6.81 24.04 -5.07
C ARG A 126 -6.61 25.32 -5.88
N LYS A 127 -6.23 25.19 -7.16
CA LYS A 127 -6.04 26.33 -8.07
C LYS A 127 -7.34 27.11 -8.31
N ILE A 128 -8.46 26.41 -8.50
CA ILE A 128 -9.77 27.06 -8.65
C ILE A 128 -10.10 27.85 -7.37
N MET A 129 -9.84 27.29 -6.19
CA MET A 129 -10.12 27.95 -4.92
C MET A 129 -9.23 29.18 -4.69
N SER A 130 -7.95 29.14 -5.10
CA SER A 130 -7.00 30.22 -4.87
C SER A 130 -7.05 31.33 -5.93
N GLU A 131 -7.19 30.97 -7.21
CA GLU A 131 -7.03 31.88 -8.35
C GLU A 131 -8.31 32.06 -9.18
N GLY A 132 -9.35 31.27 -8.91
CA GLY A 132 -10.54 31.25 -9.75
C GLY A 132 -11.42 32.50 -9.63
N VAL A 133 -12.11 32.83 -10.71
CA VAL A 133 -13.02 33.98 -10.79
C VAL A 133 -14.43 33.56 -10.40
N ARG A 134 -15.04 34.29 -9.46
CA ARG A 134 -16.46 34.13 -9.11
C ARG A 134 -17.35 34.57 -10.28
N LYS A 135 -18.28 33.72 -10.69
CA LYS A 135 -19.25 33.98 -11.75
C LYS A 135 -20.65 33.56 -11.29
N GLY A 136 -21.66 34.34 -11.68
CA GLY A 136 -23.05 33.90 -11.58
C GLY A 136 -23.34 32.76 -12.56
N ASP A 137 -24.34 31.96 -12.26
CA ASP A 137 -24.80 30.84 -13.09
C ASP A 137 -26.33 30.80 -13.19
N ARG A 138 -26.86 29.90 -14.03
CA ARG A 138 -28.31 29.76 -14.25
C ARG A 138 -29.09 29.24 -13.03
N THR A 139 -28.40 28.68 -12.03
CA THR A 139 -29.03 28.13 -10.82
C THR A 139 -29.14 29.15 -9.69
N GLY A 140 -28.42 30.27 -9.80
CA GLY A 140 -28.35 31.30 -8.76
C GLY A 140 -27.34 30.97 -7.64
N THR A 141 -26.71 29.79 -7.67
CA THR A 141 -25.68 29.40 -6.68
C THR A 141 -24.35 30.11 -6.95
N GLY A 142 -24.04 30.34 -8.23
CA GLY A 142 -22.74 30.83 -8.67
C GLY A 142 -21.63 29.78 -8.61
N THR A 143 -20.50 30.09 -9.23
CA THR A 143 -19.32 29.20 -9.30
C THR A 143 -18.02 29.99 -9.15
N ILE A 144 -16.96 29.33 -8.71
CA ILE A 144 -15.58 29.81 -8.85
C ILE A 144 -14.97 29.03 -10.00
N SER A 145 -14.43 29.72 -11.01
CA SER A 145 -14.03 29.08 -12.27
C SER A 145 -12.67 29.53 -12.77
N LEU A 146 -11.96 28.60 -13.41
CA LEU A 146 -10.78 28.85 -14.23
C LEU A 146 -11.07 28.41 -15.67
N PHE A 147 -10.45 29.08 -16.65
CA PHE A 147 -10.59 28.73 -18.06
C PHE A 147 -9.38 27.93 -18.55
N GLY A 148 -9.62 26.91 -19.38
CA GLY A 148 -8.56 26.18 -20.08
C GLY A 148 -7.75 25.19 -19.24
N ALA A 149 -8.34 24.58 -18.20
CA ALA A 149 -7.67 23.52 -17.44
C ALA A 149 -7.61 22.19 -18.21
N GLN A 150 -6.54 21.42 -18.01
CA GLN A 150 -6.37 20.10 -18.60
C GLN A 150 -5.87 19.10 -17.54
N MET A 151 -6.34 17.86 -17.63
CA MET A 151 -5.84 16.72 -16.87
C MET A 151 -5.59 15.54 -17.82
N ARG A 152 -4.66 14.65 -17.47
CA ARG A 152 -4.30 13.47 -18.26
C ARG A 152 -4.19 12.26 -17.35
N PHE A 153 -4.94 11.21 -17.65
CA PHE A 153 -4.92 9.96 -16.88
C PHE A 153 -4.51 8.79 -17.77
N SER A 154 -3.68 7.90 -17.25
CA SER A 154 -3.31 6.66 -17.91
C SER A 154 -4.42 5.62 -17.77
N LEU A 155 -4.82 5.03 -18.89
CA LEU A 155 -5.75 3.88 -18.95
C LEU A 155 -5.03 2.54 -19.21
N ARG A 156 -3.69 2.56 -19.18
CA ARG A 156 -2.89 1.34 -19.40
C ARG A 156 -3.04 0.39 -18.21
N ASN A 157 -2.71 -0.88 -18.43
CA ASN A 157 -2.66 -1.91 -17.38
C ASN A 157 -3.98 -2.10 -16.61
N GLY A 158 -5.13 -1.84 -17.25
CA GLY A 158 -6.44 -1.99 -16.62
C GLY A 158 -6.74 -0.95 -15.53
N VAL A 159 -6.00 0.16 -15.48
CA VAL A 159 -6.23 1.24 -14.51
C VAL A 159 -7.39 2.12 -14.97
N PHE A 160 -8.33 2.38 -14.07
CA PHE A 160 -9.42 3.33 -14.27
C PHE A 160 -9.27 4.51 -13.29
N PRO A 161 -9.34 5.77 -13.74
CA PRO A 161 -9.08 6.95 -12.91
C PRO A 161 -10.28 7.29 -12.02
N LEU A 162 -10.69 6.36 -11.16
CA LEU A 162 -11.67 6.62 -10.13
C LEU A 162 -11.01 7.39 -8.97
N LEU A 163 -11.64 8.47 -8.53
CA LEU A 163 -11.14 9.23 -7.38
C LEU A 163 -11.14 8.35 -6.12
N THR A 164 -10.04 8.36 -5.39
CA THR A 164 -9.88 7.60 -4.13
C THR A 164 -10.13 8.46 -2.90
N THR A 165 -9.91 9.77 -3.02
CA THR A 165 -10.15 10.77 -1.96
C THR A 165 -11.64 10.97 -1.64
N LYS A 166 -12.53 10.42 -2.46
CA LYS A 166 -13.98 10.43 -2.26
C LYS A 166 -14.58 9.14 -2.82
N ARG A 167 -15.46 8.50 -2.06
CA ARG A 167 -16.25 7.37 -2.56
C ARG A 167 -17.16 7.83 -3.71
N VAL A 168 -16.92 7.31 -4.91
CA VAL A 168 -17.73 7.55 -6.12
C VAL A 168 -18.81 6.48 -6.24
N PHE A 169 -20.04 6.87 -6.59
CA PHE A 169 -21.12 5.92 -6.88
C PHE A 169 -20.93 5.31 -8.29
N TRP A 170 -20.05 4.33 -8.40
CA TRP A 170 -19.62 3.74 -9.67
C TRP A 170 -20.77 3.20 -10.52
N ARG A 171 -21.73 2.51 -9.89
CA ARG A 171 -22.86 1.91 -10.59
C ARG A 171 -23.66 2.93 -11.40
N GLY A 172 -23.99 4.08 -10.80
CA GLY A 172 -24.70 5.14 -11.51
C GLY A 172 -23.91 5.71 -12.68
N VAL A 173 -22.59 5.92 -12.50
CA VAL A 173 -21.71 6.41 -13.57
C VAL A 173 -21.66 5.43 -14.74
N ALA A 174 -21.55 4.13 -14.45
CA ALA A 174 -21.50 3.09 -15.49
C ALA A 174 -22.85 2.94 -16.21
N GLU A 175 -23.97 2.99 -15.49
CA GLU A 175 -25.32 2.93 -16.08
C GLU A 175 -25.62 4.16 -16.96
N GLU A 176 -25.11 5.35 -16.63
CA GLU A 176 -25.26 6.54 -17.47
C GLU A 176 -24.48 6.46 -18.81
N LEU A 177 -23.49 5.57 -18.92
CA LEU A 177 -22.68 5.39 -20.14
C LEU A 177 -23.29 4.38 -21.13
N LEU A 178 -24.27 3.57 -20.71
CA LEU A 178 -24.91 2.51 -21.50
C LEU A 178 -26.24 2.98 -22.10
#